data_AF-A0A7C7KYV8-F1
#
_entry.id   AF-A0A7C7KYV8-F1
#
_cell.length_a   1.000
_cell.length_b   1.000
_cell.length_c   1.000
_cell.angle_alpha   90.00
_cell.angle_beta   90.00
_cell.angle_gamma   90.00
#
_symmetry.space_group_name_H-M   'P 1'
#
loop_
_entity.id
_entity.type
_entity.pdbx_description
1 polymer ?
#
loop_
_entity_poly.entity_id
_entity_poly.type
_entity_poly.pdbx_seq_one_letter_code
_entity_poly.pdbx_strand_id
1 'polypeptide(L)'
;GIRGIEPADIDYAESLGYVIKLLAIAHEDNGAIELRVHPTLVPKAHPLAMVSENYNAVVVEGDSVGRLMFYGQGAGGAPTASSVVGDIIDAARNIRSGARGRIPCTCRSGVRIKSVDEVVSRFCIRMNVADRPGVLARIATVFGAENVSIASVVQRESDGRTAEIVWITHNTPYRAVRRALDAINQLDVVAQVRSALWVETE
;
A
#
# COMPACT_ATOMS: atom_id res chain seq x y z
N GLY A 1 -6.01 7.91 -0.33
CA GLY A 1 -5.86 8.48 -1.69
C GLY A 1 -4.47 9.09 -1.85
N ILE A 2 -4.16 9.72 -2.99
CA ILE A 2 -2.79 10.18 -3.33
C ILE A 2 -2.52 11.69 -3.12
N ARG A 3 -3.48 12.47 -2.62
CA ARG A 3 -3.35 13.93 -2.48
C ARG A 3 -2.20 14.39 -1.56
N GLY A 4 -1.81 13.54 -0.61
CA GLY A 4 -0.73 13.83 0.34
C GLY A 4 0.64 13.31 -0.08
N ILE A 5 0.80 12.82 -1.32
CA ILE A 5 2.10 12.40 -1.83
C ILE A 5 2.85 13.64 -2.33
N GLU A 6 4.02 13.90 -1.76
CA GLU A 6 4.88 15.01 -2.12
C GLU A 6 5.99 14.55 -3.09
N PRO A 7 6.59 15.45 -3.89
CA PRO A 7 7.72 15.11 -4.76
C PRO A 7 8.86 14.41 -4.00
N ALA A 8 9.16 14.88 -2.79
CA ALA A 8 10.16 14.25 -1.93
C ALA A 8 9.86 12.77 -1.64
N ASP A 9 8.59 12.38 -1.46
CA ASP A 9 8.24 10.97 -1.24
C ASP A 9 8.61 10.11 -2.45
N ILE A 10 8.45 10.64 -3.67
CA ILE A 10 8.81 9.97 -4.92
C ILE A 10 10.34 9.84 -5.03
N ASP A 11 11.08 10.91 -4.74
CA ASP A 11 12.55 10.91 -4.79
C ASP A 11 13.14 9.93 -3.77
N TYR A 12 12.61 9.90 -2.54
CA TYR A 12 13.01 8.93 -1.54
C TYR A 12 12.68 7.50 -1.96
N ALA A 13 11.45 7.25 -2.39
CA ALA A 13 11.05 5.93 -2.90
C ALA A 13 12.02 5.47 -3.98
N GLU A 14 12.32 6.34 -4.95
CA GLU A 14 13.20 6.02 -6.07
C GLU A 14 14.61 5.63 -5.59
N SER A 15 15.17 6.42 -4.68
CA SER A 15 16.51 6.21 -4.15
C SER A 15 16.63 4.99 -3.23
N LEU A 16 15.50 4.53 -2.67
CA LEU A 16 15.39 3.33 -1.85
C LEU A 16 15.08 2.08 -2.68
N GLY A 17 14.92 2.21 -4.00
CA GLY A 17 14.64 1.08 -4.91
C GLY A 17 13.15 0.75 -5.08
N TYR A 18 12.27 1.70 -4.77
CA TYR A 18 10.82 1.56 -4.87
C TYR A 18 10.20 2.56 -5.87
N VAL A 19 8.93 2.37 -6.17
CA VAL A 19 8.03 3.35 -6.78
C VAL A 19 6.75 3.45 -5.95
N ILE A 20 6.07 4.59 -6.00
CA ILE A 20 4.78 4.76 -5.32
C ILE A 20 3.65 4.35 -6.27
N LYS A 21 2.79 3.42 -5.84
CA LYS A 21 1.55 3.04 -6.54
C LYS A 21 0.35 3.15 -5.60
N LEU A 22 -0.82 3.50 -6.14
CA LEU A 22 -2.08 3.38 -5.40
C LEU A 22 -2.61 1.96 -5.57
N LEU A 23 -2.46 1.11 -4.56
CA LEU A 23 -2.88 -0.28 -4.63
C LEU A 23 -4.23 -0.49 -3.97
N ALA A 24 -5.05 -1.33 -4.58
CA ALA A 24 -6.20 -1.96 -3.95
C ALA A 24 -5.84 -3.41 -3.64
N ILE A 25 -5.86 -3.78 -2.36
CA ILE A 25 -5.40 -5.08 -1.88
C ILE A 25 -6.57 -5.79 -1.20
N ALA A 26 -6.79 -7.04 -1.62
CA ALA A 26 -7.69 -7.99 -0.99
C ALA A 26 -6.90 -9.26 -0.70
N HIS A 27 -6.76 -9.62 0.56
CA HIS A 27 -5.95 -10.77 0.99
C HIS A 27 -6.71 -11.56 2.06
N GLU A 28 -6.88 -12.87 1.84
CA GLU A 28 -7.47 -13.77 2.84
C GLU A 28 -6.34 -14.38 3.68
N ASP A 29 -6.36 -14.11 4.98
CA ASP A 29 -5.41 -14.66 5.94
C ASP A 29 -6.19 -15.29 7.10
N ASN A 30 -6.03 -16.61 7.27
CA ASN A 30 -6.66 -17.42 8.31
C ASN A 30 -8.19 -17.22 8.41
N GLY A 31 -8.87 -17.14 7.26
CA GLY A 31 -10.33 -16.98 7.17
C GLY A 31 -10.83 -15.56 7.45
N ALA A 32 -9.94 -14.58 7.62
CA ALA A 32 -10.28 -13.16 7.67
C ALA A 32 -9.75 -12.44 6.42
N ILE A 33 -10.53 -11.51 5.89
CA ILE A 33 -10.15 -10.76 4.69
C ILE A 33 -9.64 -9.38 5.09
N GLU A 34 -8.44 -9.06 4.62
CA GLU A 34 -7.89 -7.72 4.56
C GLU A 34 -8.39 -7.02 3.29
N LEU A 35 -8.95 -5.82 3.44
CA LEU A 35 -9.40 -4.97 2.34
C LEU A 35 -8.90 -3.55 2.55
N ARG A 36 -8.04 -3.06 1.66
CA ARG A 36 -7.48 -1.70 1.77
C ARG A 36 -7.13 -1.08 0.43
N VAL A 37 -7.18 0.26 0.40
CA VAL A 37 -6.71 1.07 -0.73
C VAL A 37 -5.88 2.23 -0.23
N HIS A 38 -4.60 2.28 -0.59
CA HIS A 38 -3.70 3.37 -0.19
C HIS A 38 -2.45 3.44 -1.08
N PRO A 39 -1.72 4.57 -1.05
CA PRO A 39 -0.40 4.64 -1.64
C PRO A 39 0.56 3.67 -0.95
N THR A 40 1.37 3.00 -1.76
CA THR A 40 2.29 1.95 -1.31
C THR A 40 3.60 2.05 -2.07
N LEU A 41 4.72 1.88 -1.37
CA LEU A 41 6.00 1.60 -1.97
C LEU A 41 6.00 0.17 -2.52
N VAL A 42 6.28 0.06 -3.81
CA VAL A 42 6.40 -1.20 -4.54
C VAL A 42 7.83 -1.32 -5.07
N PRO A 43 8.53 -2.45 -4.86
CA PRO A 43 9.89 -2.62 -5.35
C PRO A 43 9.95 -2.42 -6.87
N LYS A 44 10.99 -1.75 -7.37
CA LYS A 44 11.16 -1.52 -8.82
C LYS A 44 11.17 -2.80 -9.65
N ALA A 45 11.59 -3.92 -9.05
CA ALA A 45 11.60 -5.23 -9.68
C ALA A 45 10.20 -5.89 -9.76
N HIS A 46 9.21 -5.41 -9.03
CA HIS A 46 7.88 -6.01 -9.00
C HIS A 46 7.09 -5.63 -10.29
N PRO A 47 6.35 -6.55 -10.93
CA PRO A 47 5.64 -6.26 -12.18
C PRO A 47 4.68 -5.06 -12.11
N LEU A 48 4.03 -4.83 -10.96
CA LEU A 48 3.17 -3.65 -10.75
C LEU A 48 3.91 -2.32 -10.82
N ALA A 49 5.23 -2.31 -10.57
CA ALA A 49 6.02 -1.08 -10.65
C ALA A 49 6.04 -0.51 -12.09
N MET A 50 6.02 -1.40 -13.08
CA MET A 50 6.11 -1.06 -14.50
C MET A 50 4.78 -0.58 -15.11
N VAL A 51 3.67 -0.68 -14.38
CA VAL A 51 2.34 -0.29 -14.86
C VAL A 51 2.18 1.22 -14.76
N SER A 52 2.07 1.91 -15.88
CA SER A 52 2.07 3.37 -15.96
C SER A 52 0.88 3.88 -16.79
N GLU A 53 0.67 5.20 -16.75
CA GLU A 53 -0.41 5.89 -17.48
C GLU A 53 -1.81 5.38 -17.10
N ASN A 54 -2.69 5.17 -18.08
CA ASN A 54 -4.06 4.69 -17.91
C ASN A 54 -4.19 3.15 -17.93
N TYR A 55 -3.06 2.44 -17.83
CA TYR A 55 -3.08 0.99 -17.70
C TYR A 55 -3.36 0.58 -16.26
N ASN A 56 -4.16 -0.47 -16.12
CA ASN A 56 -4.39 -1.15 -14.86
C ASN A 56 -3.74 -2.53 -14.92
N ALA A 57 -3.39 -3.04 -13.75
CA ALA A 57 -3.04 -4.43 -13.59
C ALA A 57 -3.72 -5.01 -12.36
N VAL A 58 -4.10 -6.28 -12.46
CA VAL A 58 -4.64 -7.08 -11.35
C VAL A 58 -3.74 -8.29 -11.18
N VAL A 59 -3.14 -8.42 -10.00
CA VAL A 59 -2.41 -9.62 -9.61
C VAL A 59 -3.35 -10.50 -8.79
N VAL A 60 -3.46 -11.76 -9.16
CA VAL A 60 -4.24 -12.78 -8.44
C VAL A 60 -3.31 -13.90 -8.06
N GLU A 61 -3.30 -14.26 -6.78
CA GLU A 61 -2.56 -15.41 -6.28
C GLU A 61 -3.54 -16.47 -5.80
N GLY A 62 -3.34 -17.71 -6.23
CA GLY A 62 -4.14 -18.83 -5.78
C GLY A 62 -3.30 -20.08 -5.59
N ASP A 63 -3.72 -20.93 -4.66
CA ASP A 63 -2.94 -22.09 -4.18
C ASP A 63 -2.42 -23.01 -5.29
N SER A 64 -3.22 -23.22 -6.34
CA SER A 64 -2.86 -24.12 -7.46
C SER A 64 -2.38 -23.40 -8.71
N VAL A 65 -2.92 -22.21 -8.99
CA VAL A 65 -2.59 -21.43 -10.21
C VAL A 65 -1.36 -20.57 -10.04
N GLY A 66 -0.89 -20.40 -8.80
CA GLY A 66 0.20 -19.50 -8.46
C GLY A 66 -0.19 -18.04 -8.71
N ARG A 67 0.80 -17.25 -9.14
CA ARG A 67 0.65 -15.81 -9.42
C ARG A 67 0.26 -15.58 -10.87
N LEU A 68 -0.89 -14.96 -11.08
CA LEU A 68 -1.39 -14.49 -12.38
C LEU A 68 -1.42 -12.96 -12.40
N MET A 69 -1.10 -12.37 -13.55
CA MET A 69 -1.20 -10.93 -13.77
C MET A 69 -2.03 -10.65 -15.02
N PHE A 70 -3.09 -9.86 -14.84
CA PHE A 70 -3.92 -9.34 -15.92
C PHE A 70 -3.54 -7.88 -16.13
N TYR A 71 -3.22 -7.50 -17.36
CA TYR A 71 -2.75 -6.16 -17.71
C TYR A 71 -3.51 -5.62 -18.92
N GLY A 72 -3.93 -4.36 -18.85
CA GLY A 72 -4.64 -3.70 -19.95
C GLY A 72 -5.10 -2.29 -19.60
N GLN A 73 -5.71 -1.60 -20.56
CA GLN A 73 -6.29 -0.29 -20.31
C GLN A 73 -7.50 -0.41 -19.39
N GLY A 74 -7.45 0.28 -18.24
CA GLY A 74 -8.53 0.26 -17.25
C GLY A 74 -9.55 1.38 -17.40
N ALA A 75 -9.27 2.34 -18.30
CA ALA A 75 -10.13 3.48 -18.56
C ALA A 75 -10.07 3.87 -20.04
N GLY A 76 -11.14 4.49 -20.52
CA GLY A 76 -11.32 4.92 -21.91
C GLY A 76 -12.59 4.35 -22.52
N GLY A 77 -13.17 5.09 -23.47
CA GLY A 77 -14.46 4.72 -24.07
C GLY A 77 -14.43 3.36 -24.78
N ALA A 78 -13.42 3.12 -25.62
CA ALA A 78 -13.31 1.87 -26.37
C ALA A 78 -13.00 0.63 -25.48
N PRO A 79 -12.02 0.66 -24.55
CA PRO A 79 -11.80 -0.46 -23.63
C PRO A 79 -13.04 -0.80 -22.80
N THR A 80 -13.73 0.21 -22.28
CA THR A 80 -14.95 0.00 -21.49
C THR A 80 -16.09 -0.58 -22.33
N ALA A 81 -16.29 -0.06 -23.55
CA ALA A 81 -17.30 -0.57 -24.48
C ALA A 81 -17.06 -2.05 -24.84
N SER A 82 -15.80 -2.47 -24.96
CA SER A 82 -15.44 -3.87 -25.20
C SER A 82 -15.97 -4.81 -24.11
N SER A 83 -15.79 -4.45 -22.82
CA SER A 83 -16.32 -5.21 -21.69
C SER A 83 -17.85 -5.28 -21.71
N VAL A 84 -18.51 -4.15 -21.98
CA VAL A 84 -19.99 -4.08 -22.07
C VAL A 84 -20.52 -4.99 -23.18
N VAL A 85 -19.89 -4.99 -24.36
CA VAL A 85 -20.28 -5.85 -25.48
C VAL A 85 -20.09 -7.33 -25.13
N GLY A 86 -19.01 -7.67 -24.41
CA GLY A 86 -18.81 -9.02 -23.88
C GLY A 86 -19.98 -9.50 -23.02
N ASP A 87 -20.40 -8.69 -22.05
CA ASP A 87 -21.54 -8.99 -21.18
C ASP A 87 -22.86 -9.12 -21.96
N ILE A 88 -23.08 -8.27 -22.97
CA ILE A 88 -24.26 -8.35 -23.85
C ILE A 88 -24.30 -9.68 -24.61
N ILE A 89 -23.15 -10.11 -25.17
CA ILE A 89 -23.04 -11.38 -25.89
C ILE A 89 -23.32 -12.55 -24.95
N ASP A 90 -22.77 -12.54 -23.74
CA ASP A 90 -22.99 -13.61 -22.77
C ASP A 90 -24.42 -13.65 -22.24
N ALA A 91 -25.06 -12.51 -22.03
CA ALA A 91 -26.48 -12.40 -21.71
C ALA A 91 -27.36 -12.96 -22.85
N ALA A 92 -27.08 -12.60 -24.11
CA ALA A 92 -27.81 -13.10 -25.27
C ALA A 92 -27.69 -14.63 -25.42
N ARG A 93 -26.49 -15.17 -25.20
CA ARG A 93 -26.26 -16.63 -25.19
C ARG A 93 -27.04 -17.33 -24.08
N ASN A 94 -27.09 -16.74 -22.88
CA ASN A 94 -27.85 -17.28 -21.75
C ASN A 94 -29.37 -17.32 -22.04
N ILE A 95 -29.93 -16.26 -22.61
CA ILE A 95 -31.34 -16.20 -23.03
C ILE A 95 -31.63 -17.31 -24.04
N ARG A 96 -30.78 -17.45 -25.07
CA ARG A 96 -30.97 -18.46 -26.12
C ARG A 96 -30.90 -19.89 -25.60
N SER A 97 -30.06 -20.15 -24.60
CA SER A 97 -29.95 -21.48 -23.99
C SER A 97 -30.92 -21.71 -22.82
N GLY A 98 -31.81 -20.77 -22.51
CA GLY A 98 -32.70 -20.84 -21.33
C GLY A 98 -31.96 -20.87 -19.99
N ALA A 99 -30.69 -20.47 -19.95
CA ALA A 99 -29.86 -20.46 -18.74
C ALA A 99 -29.96 -19.10 -18.00
N ARG A 100 -29.88 -19.12 -16.67
CA ARG A 100 -29.94 -17.89 -15.83
C ARG A 100 -28.58 -17.52 -15.22
N GLY A 101 -27.57 -17.42 -16.09
CA GLY A 101 -26.19 -17.17 -15.70
C GLY A 101 -25.40 -18.47 -15.54
N ARG A 102 -24.25 -18.55 -16.22
CA ARG A 102 -23.37 -19.73 -16.20
C ARG A 102 -22.39 -19.74 -15.03
N ILE A 103 -22.22 -18.60 -14.36
CA ILE A 103 -21.35 -18.44 -13.19
C ILE A 103 -22.27 -18.25 -11.96
N PRO A 104 -22.28 -19.19 -11.00
CA PRO A 104 -23.07 -19.04 -9.78
C PRO A 104 -22.48 -17.93 -8.88
N CYS A 105 -23.28 -17.39 -7.95
CA CYS A 105 -22.77 -16.50 -6.89
C CYS A 105 -21.69 -17.26 -6.12
N THR A 106 -20.46 -16.75 -6.10
CA THR A 106 -19.35 -17.25 -5.27
C THR A 106 -19.37 -16.63 -3.87
N CYS A 107 -20.51 -16.08 -3.48
CA CYS A 107 -20.70 -15.22 -2.34
C CYS A 107 -20.58 -16.04 -1.04
N ARG A 108 -19.57 -15.73 -0.22
CA ARG A 108 -19.37 -16.35 1.10
C ARG A 108 -19.94 -15.45 2.18
N SER A 109 -20.88 -15.97 2.98
CA SER A 109 -21.42 -15.26 4.15
C SER A 109 -20.58 -15.54 5.40
N GLY A 110 -20.53 -14.58 6.33
CA GLY A 110 -19.89 -14.77 7.63
C GLY A 110 -18.37 -14.63 7.64
N VAL A 111 -17.78 -14.14 6.54
CA VAL A 111 -16.33 -13.87 6.51
C VAL A 111 -16.03 -12.61 7.32
N ARG A 112 -15.05 -12.71 8.22
CA ARG A 112 -14.60 -11.59 9.04
C ARG A 112 -13.74 -10.65 8.19
N ILE A 113 -14.07 -9.36 8.19
CA ILE A 113 -13.20 -8.33 7.61
C ILE A 113 -12.25 -7.82 8.70
N LYS A 114 -10.95 -7.81 8.43
CA LYS A 114 -9.95 -7.27 9.35
C LYS A 114 -10.10 -5.76 9.47
N SER A 115 -9.94 -5.22 10.68
CA SER A 115 -9.69 -3.80 10.83
C SER A 115 -8.34 -3.45 10.23
N VAL A 116 -8.18 -2.25 9.66
CA VAL A 116 -6.88 -1.76 9.17
C VAL A 116 -5.80 -1.80 10.26
N ASP A 117 -6.18 -1.64 11.52
CA ASP A 117 -5.30 -1.71 12.69
C ASP A 117 -4.61 -3.07 12.89
N GLU A 118 -5.23 -4.13 12.37
CA GLU A 118 -4.73 -5.51 12.47
C GLU A 118 -3.80 -5.88 11.31
N VAL A 119 -3.78 -5.07 10.25
CA VAL A 119 -2.97 -5.34 9.06
C VAL A 119 -1.49 -5.21 9.41
N VAL A 120 -0.74 -6.25 9.09
CA VAL A 120 0.71 -6.31 9.29
C VAL A 120 1.39 -5.98 7.97
N SER A 121 2.24 -4.97 7.98
CA SER A 121 3.03 -4.58 6.80
C SER A 121 4.30 -3.86 7.25
N ARG A 122 5.11 -3.45 6.29
CA ARG A 122 6.23 -2.52 6.50
C ARG A 122 5.74 -1.11 6.20
N PHE A 123 6.35 -0.13 6.85
CA PHE A 123 6.00 1.27 6.71
C PHE A 123 7.24 2.10 6.44
N CYS A 124 7.12 3.04 5.50
CA CYS A 124 8.09 4.08 5.22
C CYS A 124 7.56 5.40 5.75
N ILE A 125 8.24 5.98 6.74
CA ILE A 125 7.77 7.16 7.48
C ILE A 125 8.80 8.27 7.28
N ARG A 126 8.37 9.38 6.70
CA ARG A 126 9.20 10.57 6.50
C ARG A 126 8.81 11.65 7.49
N MET A 127 9.80 12.25 8.14
CA MET A 127 9.58 13.29 9.15
C MET A 127 10.66 14.36 9.12
N ASN A 128 10.25 15.59 9.39
CA ASN A 128 11.13 16.72 9.62
C ASN A 128 11.38 16.84 11.12
N VAL A 129 12.65 16.88 11.50
CA VAL A 129 13.08 16.89 12.90
C VAL A 129 14.12 17.97 13.12
N ALA A 130 14.39 18.32 14.37
CA ALA A 130 15.50 19.20 14.71
C ALA A 130 16.84 18.51 14.41
N ASP A 131 17.78 19.23 13.79
CA ASP A 131 19.12 18.71 13.53
C ASP A 131 20.02 18.90 14.76
N ARG A 132 19.90 17.97 15.72
CA ARG A 132 20.76 17.94 16.90
C ARG A 132 20.99 16.51 17.40
N PRO A 133 22.09 16.25 18.12
CA PRO A 133 22.37 14.94 18.68
C PRO A 133 21.24 14.40 19.57
N GLY A 134 20.98 13.10 19.50
CA GLY A 134 20.01 12.39 20.34
C GLY A 134 18.58 12.32 19.78
N VAL A 135 18.25 13.05 18.70
CA VAL A 135 16.90 13.03 18.10
C VAL A 135 16.51 11.65 17.58
N LEU A 136 17.40 10.99 16.83
CA LEU A 136 17.22 9.62 16.38
C LEU A 136 16.91 8.65 17.54
N ALA A 137 17.68 8.75 18.64
CA ALA A 137 17.49 7.87 19.79
C ALA A 137 16.13 8.07 20.47
N ARG A 138 15.65 9.32 20.58
CA ARG A 138 14.33 9.63 21.15
C ARG A 138 13.20 9.02 20.31
N ILE A 139 13.28 9.17 18.99
CA ILE A 139 12.26 8.62 18.07
C ILE A 139 12.31 7.08 18.07
N ALA A 140 13.51 6.50 18.00
CA ALA A 140 13.71 5.05 18.09
C ALA A 140 13.18 4.46 19.40
N THR A 141 13.30 5.20 20.52
CA THR A 141 12.74 4.79 21.81
C THR A 141 11.22 4.70 21.76
N VAL A 142 10.55 5.65 21.11
CA VAL A 142 9.08 5.62 20.94
C VAL A 142 8.65 4.45 20.07
N PHE A 143 9.33 4.20 18.95
CA PHE A 143 9.07 3.01 18.13
C PHE A 143 9.26 1.72 18.94
N GLY A 144 10.35 1.62 19.72
CA GLY A 144 10.62 0.48 20.59
C GLY A 144 9.53 0.26 21.65
N ALA A 145 9.02 1.32 22.28
CA ALA A 145 7.95 1.25 23.28
C ALA A 145 6.65 0.66 22.71
N GLU A 146 6.36 0.92 21.43
CA GLU A 146 5.21 0.37 20.71
C GLU A 146 5.53 -0.96 20.00
N ASN A 147 6.69 -1.58 20.24
CA ASN A 147 7.17 -2.80 19.59
C ASN A 147 7.26 -2.70 18.05
N VAL A 148 7.64 -1.53 17.54
CA VAL A 148 7.91 -1.29 16.13
C VAL A 148 9.40 -1.43 15.87
N SER A 149 9.80 -2.53 15.21
CA SER A 149 11.19 -2.75 14.81
C SER A 149 11.54 -1.95 13.55
N ILE A 150 12.74 -1.39 13.52
CA ILE A 150 13.26 -0.55 12.44
C ILE A 150 14.21 -1.38 11.56
N ALA A 151 13.90 -1.42 10.27
CA ALA A 151 14.70 -2.10 9.25
C ALA A 151 15.78 -1.19 8.66
N SER A 152 15.50 0.10 8.52
CA SER A 152 16.46 1.07 7.98
C SER A 152 16.11 2.49 8.43
N VAL A 153 17.14 3.33 8.57
CA VAL A 153 17.01 4.76 8.84
C VAL A 153 17.93 5.50 7.89
N VAL A 154 17.39 6.51 7.21
CA VAL A 154 18.14 7.37 6.29
C VAL A 154 17.87 8.82 6.67
N GLN A 155 18.93 9.57 6.96
CA GLN A 155 18.87 11.02 7.10
C GLN A 155 19.51 11.64 5.85
N ARG A 156 18.74 12.41 5.10
CA ARG A 156 19.19 13.15 3.92
C ARG A 156 18.65 14.56 4.06
N GLU A 157 19.49 15.54 3.79
CA GLU A 157 19.19 16.96 4.01
C GLU A 157 19.24 17.40 5.47
N SER A 158 20.12 18.36 5.71
CA SER A 158 20.18 19.17 6.93
C SER A 158 20.52 20.59 6.50
N ASP A 159 19.77 21.57 7.00
CA ASP A 159 20.09 22.99 6.88
C ASP A 159 20.84 23.53 8.13
N GLY A 160 21.31 22.61 8.99
CA GLY A 160 21.94 22.89 10.27
C GLY A 160 20.96 23.26 11.40
N ARG A 161 19.65 23.30 11.14
CA ARG A 161 18.59 23.53 12.15
C ARG A 161 17.56 22.41 12.15
N THR A 162 17.21 21.93 10.97
CA THR A 162 16.28 20.83 10.73
C THR A 162 16.94 19.81 9.83
N ALA A 163 16.55 18.56 10.01
CA ALA A 163 16.94 17.45 9.17
C ALA A 163 15.71 16.64 8.80
N GLU A 164 15.77 15.98 7.65
CA GLU A 164 14.75 15.05 7.24
C GLU A 164 15.21 13.62 7.48
N ILE A 165 14.34 12.82 8.09
CA ILE A 165 14.63 11.43 8.43
C ILE A 165 13.52 10.54 7.86
N VAL A 166 13.95 9.50 7.16
CA VAL A 166 13.11 8.44 6.64
C VAL A 166 13.38 7.16 7.42
N TRP A 167 12.30 6.58 7.96
CA TRP A 167 12.31 5.34 8.72
C TRP A 167 11.60 4.26 7.94
N ILE A 168 12.22 3.09 7.81
CA ILE A 168 11.58 1.90 7.26
C ILE A 168 11.44 0.89 8.37
N THR A 169 10.22 0.42 8.64
CA THR A 169 9.96 -0.60 9.64
C THR A 169 10.15 -2.03 9.08
N HIS A 170 10.28 -3.00 9.98
CA HIS A 170 9.93 -4.39 9.69
C HIS A 170 8.40 -4.57 9.70
N ASN A 171 7.95 -5.80 9.43
CA ASN A 171 6.55 -6.19 9.54
C ASN A 171 6.02 -5.91 10.96
N THR A 172 5.02 -5.05 11.05
CA THR A 172 4.38 -4.66 12.31
C THR A 172 2.90 -4.35 12.06
N PRO A 173 2.00 -4.57 13.03
CA PRO A 173 0.60 -4.21 12.85
C PRO A 173 0.42 -2.69 12.80
N TYR A 174 -0.44 -2.21 11.90
CA TYR A 174 -0.67 -0.78 11.69
C TYR A 174 -1.06 -0.02 12.97
N ARG A 175 -1.77 -0.68 13.90
CA ARG A 175 -2.09 -0.09 15.22
C ARG A 175 -0.86 0.38 15.99
N ALA A 176 0.25 -0.37 15.92
CA ALA A 176 1.47 -0.05 16.64
C ALA A 176 2.17 1.17 16.02
N VAL A 177 2.20 1.22 14.69
CA VAL A 177 2.72 2.38 13.95
C VAL A 177 1.88 3.62 14.23
N ARG A 178 0.54 3.50 14.23
CA ARG A 178 -0.34 4.63 14.54
C ARG A 178 -0.08 5.19 15.94
N ARG A 179 0.01 4.34 16.96
CA ARG A 179 0.34 4.76 18.33
C ARG A 179 1.73 5.40 18.42
N ALA A 180 2.72 4.82 17.72
CA ALA A 180 4.06 5.39 17.67
C ALA A 180 4.04 6.78 17.02
N LEU A 181 3.32 6.96 15.91
CA LEU A 181 3.17 8.26 15.24
C LEU A 181 2.45 9.29 16.11
N ASP A 182 1.40 8.87 16.83
CA ASP A 182 0.67 9.73 17.77
C ASP A 182 1.61 10.24 18.88
N ALA A 183 2.47 9.37 19.44
CA ALA A 183 3.46 9.72 20.45
C ALA A 183 4.64 10.54 19.87
N ILE A 184 5.12 10.21 18.67
CA ILE A 184 6.19 10.95 17.96
C ILE A 184 5.76 12.39 17.68
N ASN A 185 4.50 12.62 17.30
CA ASN A 185 3.97 13.96 17.08
C ASN A 185 3.93 14.83 18.35
N GLN A 186 4.07 14.26 19.54
CA GLN A 186 4.17 15.00 20.81
C GLN A 186 5.62 15.34 21.19
N LEU A 187 6.63 14.86 20.44
CA LEU A 187 8.03 15.16 20.71
C LEU A 187 8.38 16.56 20.21
N ASP A 188 8.96 17.39 21.09
CA ASP A 188 9.47 18.74 20.76
C ASP A 188 10.56 18.76 19.68
N VAL A 189 11.20 17.61 19.44
CA VAL A 189 12.23 17.46 18.39
C VAL A 189 11.67 17.11 17.02
N VAL A 190 10.37 16.80 16.92
CA VAL A 190 9.71 16.47 15.65
C VAL A 190 8.88 17.68 15.24
N ALA A 191 9.26 18.31 14.15
CA ALA A 191 8.49 19.45 13.61
C ALA A 191 7.21 18.94 12.94
N GLN A 192 7.31 17.88 12.15
CA GLN A 192 6.18 17.31 11.43
C GLN A 192 6.48 15.91 10.91
N VAL A 193 5.54 14.98 11.06
CA VAL A 193 5.49 13.75 10.24
C VAL A 193 4.88 14.10 8.88
N ARG A 194 5.67 13.99 7.81
CA ARG A 194 5.29 14.39 6.45
C ARG A 194 4.46 13.32 5.75
N SER A 195 4.89 12.07 5.86
CA SER A 195 4.21 10.94 5.23
C SER A 195 4.44 9.64 5.99
N ALA A 196 3.47 8.73 5.87
CA ALA A 196 3.57 7.35 6.33
C ALA A 196 2.96 6.46 5.24
N LEU A 197 3.84 5.85 4.45
CA LEU A 197 3.48 5.01 3.30
C LEU A 197 3.60 3.54 3.68
N TRP A 198 2.69 2.73 3.15
CA TRP A 198 2.79 1.28 3.24
C TRP A 198 3.90 0.79 2.32
N VAL A 199 4.48 -0.37 2.61
CA VAL A 199 5.51 -0.99 1.78
C VAL A 199 5.13 -2.44 1.57
N GLU A 200 4.85 -2.82 0.32
CA GLU A 200 4.71 -4.23 -0.06
C GLU A 200 6.07 -4.75 -0.51
N THR A 201 6.44 -5.94 -0.08
CA THR A 201 7.74 -6.55 -0.41
C THR A 201 7.63 -7.70 -1.41
N GLU A 202 6.43 -8.18 -1.71
CA GLU A 202 6.16 -9.35 -2.56
C GLU A 202 5.00 -9.12 -3.52
#